data_AF-A0A4R4IB42-F1
#
_entry.id   AF-A0A4R4IB42-F1
#
_cell.length_a   1.000
_cell.length_b   1.000
_cell.length_c   1.000
_cell.angle_alpha   90.00
_cell.angle_beta   90.00
_cell.angle_gamma   90.00
#
_symmetry.space_group_name_H-M   'P 1'
#
loop_
_entity.id
_entity.type
_entity.pdbx_description
1 polymer ?
#
loop_
_entity_poly.entity_id
_entity_poly.type
_entity_poly.pdbx_seq_one_letter_code
_entity_poly.pdbx_strand_id
1 'polypeptide(L)' 'MQLELWCTLQETRLHIGTFLAKERTEEIFLELYRAGQCLRIPVRALEDAIAAAKTEVHSESWYDRAGATRDGT' A
#
# COMPACT_ATOMS: atom_id res chain seq x y z
N MET A 1 20.33 -6.56 -5.21
CA MET A 1 19.50 -7.57 -4.51
C MET A 1 18.04 -7.19 -4.72
N GLN A 2 17.17 -8.13 -5.07
CA GLN A 2 15.73 -7.87 -5.25
C GLN A 2 14.93 -8.54 -4.12
N LEU A 3 13.82 -7.92 -3.72
CA LEU A 3 12.90 -8.48 -2.73
C LEU A 3 11.51 -8.58 -3.36
N GLU A 4 10.88 -9.74 -3.29
CA GLU A 4 9.57 -9.97 -3.91
C GLU A 4 8.45 -9.89 -2.87
N LEU A 5 7.36 -9.23 -3.25
CA LEU A 5 6.12 -9.15 -2.49
C LEU A 5 5.15 -10.22 -3.00
N TRP A 6 4.73 -11.08 -2.07
CA TRP A 6 3.78 -12.15 -2.33
C TRP A 6 2.57 -12.01 -1.41
N CYS A 7 1.38 -12.36 -1.89
CA CYS A 7 0.20 -12.54 -1.04
C CYS A 7 -0.38 -13.94 -1.21
N THR A 8 -1.21 -14.36 -0.27
CA THR A 8 -1.95 -15.63 -0.37
C THR A 8 -3.44 -15.31 -0.49
N LEU A 9 -4.07 -15.79 -1.56
CA LEU A 9 -5.51 -15.69 -1.78
C LEU A 9 -6.04 -17.10 -2.03
N GLN A 10 -6.93 -17.58 -1.16
CA GLN A 10 -7.55 -18.91 -1.27
C GLN A 10 -6.51 -20.02 -1.53
N GLU A 11 -5.50 -20.11 -0.66
CA GLU A 11 -4.38 -21.07 -0.75
C GLU A 11 -3.44 -20.88 -1.95
N THR A 12 -3.76 -19.98 -2.88
CA THR A 12 -2.89 -19.63 -4.00
C THR A 12 -1.93 -18.53 -3.59
N ARG A 13 -0.63 -18.77 -3.77
CA ARG A 13 0.40 -17.75 -3.58
C ARG A 13 0.55 -16.93 -4.86
N LEU A 14 0.29 -15.63 -4.77
CA LEU A 14 0.31 -14.69 -5.89
C LEU A 14 1.48 -13.74 -5.74
N HIS A 15 2.23 -13.54 -6.83
CA HIS A 15 3.21 -12.46 -6.92
C HIS A 15 2.47 -11.15 -7.12
N ILE A 16 2.83 -10.14 -6.32
CA ILE A 16 2.18 -8.82 -6.35
C ILE A 16 3.13 -7.79 -6.92
N GLY A 17 4.40 -7.84 -6.54
CA GLY A 17 5.39 -6.87 -6.99
C GLY A 17 6.80 -7.18 -6.54
N THR A 18 7.74 -6.35 -6.98
CA THR A 18 9.16 -6.51 -6.65
C THR A 18 9.73 -5.18 -6.20
N PHE A 19 10.46 -5.20 -5.09
CA PHE A 19 11.26 -4.08 -4.63
C PHE A 19 12.64 -4.13 -5.28
N LEU A 20 13.02 -3.01 -5.89
CA LEU A 20 14.30 -2.83 -6.59
C LEU A 20 14.94 -1.53 -6.14
N ALA A 21 16.26 -1.57 -5.94
CA ALA A 21 17.08 -0.38 -5.73
C ALA A 21 17.60 0.15 -7.06
N LYS A 22 17.61 1.48 -7.22
CA LYS A 22 18.19 2.14 -8.38
C LYS A 22 19.72 2.21 -8.23
N GLU A 23 20.45 1.64 -9.17
CA GLU A 23 21.91 1.43 -9.08
C GLU A 23 22.76 2.66 -8.73
N ARG A 24 22.32 3.88 -9.12
CA ARG A 24 23.11 5.09 -8.90
C ARG A 24 22.78 5.82 -7.60
N THR A 25 21.54 5.69 -7.12
CA THR A 25 21.03 6.50 -6.01
C THR A 25 20.66 5.65 -4.81
N GLU A 26 20.65 4.32 -4.96
CA GLU A 26 20.16 3.35 -3.96
C GLU A 26 18.71 3.61 -3.52
N GLU A 27 17.97 4.43 -4.28
CA GLU A 27 16.55 4.66 -4.03
C GLU A 27 15.76 3.40 -4.33
N ILE A 28 14.90 3.00 -3.39
CA ILE A 28 14.11 1.77 -3.49
C ILE A 28 12.72 2.09 -4.03
N PHE A 29 12.27 1.26 -4.98
CA PHE A 29 10.96 1.34 -5.60
C PHE A 29 10.26 -0.01 -5.52
N LEU A 30 8.95 0.01 -5.34
CA LEU A 30 8.07 -1.13 -5.62
C LEU A 30 7.64 -1.05 -7.09
N GLU A 31 7.90 -2.11 -7.84
CA GLU A 31 7.34 -2.33 -9.18
C GLU A 31 6.12 -3.25 -9.10
N LEU A 32 5.00 -2.76 -9.64
CA LEU A 32 3.76 -3.51 -9.81
C LEU A 32 3.47 -3.62 -11.31
N TYR A 33 3.13 -4.82 -11.77
CA TYR A 33 2.81 -5.07 -13.18
C TYR A 33 1.32 -5.34 -13.33
N ARG A 34 0.64 -4.54 -14.16
CA ARG A 34 -0.78 -4.73 -14.50
C ARG A 34 -0.98 -4.50 -15.99
N ALA A 35 -1.59 -5.47 -16.67
CA ALA A 35 -1.89 -5.38 -18.11
C ALA A 35 -0.69 -4.95 -18.98
N GLY A 36 0.52 -5.45 -18.66
CA GLY A 36 1.76 -5.12 -19.37
C GLY A 36 2.38 -3.76 -19.02
N GLN A 37 1.76 -2.99 -18.12
CA GLN A 37 2.30 -1.72 -17.65
C GLN A 37 2.99 -1.91 -16.29
N CYS A 38 4.17 -1.29 -16.14
CA CYS A 38 4.91 -1.24 -14.88
C CYS A 38 4.61 0.08 -14.16
N LEU A 39 4.00 -0.03 -12.99
CA LEU A 39 3.85 1.08 -12.05
C LEU A 39 5.02 1.04 -11.06
N ARG A 40 5.78 2.12 -10.99
CA ARG A 40 6.88 2.31 -10.03
C ARG A 40 6.44 3.25 -8.92
N ILE A 41 6.46 2.76 -7.70
CA ILE A 41 6.12 3.54 -6.50
C ILE A 41 7.38 3.67 -5.63
N PRO A 42 7.87 4.89 -5.32
CA PRO A 42 8.97 5.07 -4.38
C PRO A 42 8.59 4.52 -3.01
N VAL A 43 9.50 3.80 -2.35
CA VAL A 43 9.22 3.20 -1.03
C VAL A 43 8.87 4.26 0.01
N ARG A 44 9.50 5.44 -0.03
CA ARG A 44 9.13 6.56 0.85
C ARG A 44 7.66 6.95 0.76
N ALA A 45 7.12 7.00 -0.46
CA ALA A 45 5.71 7.30 -0.66
C ALA A 45 4.79 6.21 -0.10
N LEU A 46 5.22 4.94 -0.13
CA LEU A 46 4.50 3.84 0.51
C LEU A 46 4.54 3.95 2.03
N GLU A 47 5.68 4.31 2.62
CA GLU A 47 5.83 4.53 4.06
C GLU A 47 4.88 5.63 4.55
N ASP A 48 4.86 6.77 3.86
CA ASP A 48 3.96 7.88 4.15
C ASP A 48 2.49 7.45 4.04
N ALA A 49 2.14 6.74 2.97
CA ALA A 49 0.78 6.23 2.78
C ALA A 49 0.36 5.22 3.86
N ILE A 50 1.26 4.34 4.30
CA ILE A 50 1.00 3.38 5.38
C ILE A 50 0.83 4.10 6.71
N ALA A 51 1.64 5.12 6.98
CA ALA A 51 1.52 5.94 8.19
C ALA A 51 0.16 6.64 8.23
N ALA A 52 -0.24 7.30 7.15
CA ALA A 52 -1.56 7.92 7.03
C ALA A 52 -2.69 6.89 7.13
N ALA A 53 -2.57 5.74 6.47
CA ALA A 53 -3.60 4.71 6.51
C ALA A 53 -3.87 4.19 7.93
N LYS A 54 -2.85 4.07 8.77
CA LYS A 54 -3.02 3.65 10.17
C LYS A 54 -3.84 4.63 11.00
N THR A 55 -3.89 5.91 10.62
CA THR A 55 -4.59 6.96 11.35
C THR A 55 -5.89 7.41 10.70
N GLU A 56 -6.00 7.29 9.38
CA GLU A 56 -7.08 7.90 8.59
C GLU A 56 -7.99 6.87 7.92
N VAL A 57 -7.53 5.63 7.71
CA VAL A 57 -8.37 4.57 7.13
C VAL A 57 -9.16 3.91 8.23
N HIS A 58 -10.47 4.19 8.24
CA HIS A 58 -11.41 3.60 9.16
C HIS A 58 -12.46 2.78 8.41
N SER A 59 -13.10 1.84 9.12
CA SER A 59 -14.24 1.12 8.56
C SER A 59 -15.46 2.03 8.41
N GLU A 60 -16.38 1.67 7.51
CA GLU A 60 -17.64 2.40 7.34
C GLU A 60 -18.39 2.56 8.68
N SER A 61 -18.41 1.51 9.50
CA SER A 61 -19.04 1.56 10.83
C SER A 61 -18.39 2.55 11.81
N TRP A 62 -17.11 2.90 11.63
CA TRP A 62 -16.49 3.98 12.40
C TRP A 62 -17.05 5.34 11.98
N TYR A 63 -17.22 5.57 10.67
CA TYR A 63 -17.80 6.80 10.15
C TYR A 63 -19.26 6.97 10.57
N ASP A 64 -20.04 5.89 10.59
CA ASP A 64 -21.43 5.91 11.08
C ASP A 64 -21.50 6.38 12.53
N ARG A 65 -20.59 5.90 13.39
CA ARG A 65 -20.52 6.33 14.79
C ARG A 65 -20.04 7.77 14.91
N ALA A 66 -19.01 8.17 14.17
CA ALA A 66 -18.46 9.52 14.20
C ALA A 66 -19.46 10.59 13.67
N GLY A 67 -20.32 10.21 12.71
CA GLY A 67 -21.43 11.03 12.24
C GLY A 67 -22.54 11.17 13.29
N ALA A 68 -22.90 10.08 13.98
CA ALA A 68 -23.90 10.10 15.05
C ALA A 68 -23.49 10.99 16.25
N THR A 69 -22.19 11.15 16.51
CA THR A 69 -21.70 12.05 17.57
C THR A 69 -21.76 13.54 17.19
N ARG A 70 -21.93 13.88 15.89
CA ARG A 70 -21.97 15.28 15.42
C ARG A 70 -23.37 15.90 15.47
N ASP A 71 -24.42 15.10 15.41
CA ASP A 71 -25.81 15.58 15.44
C ASP A 71 -26.38 15.75 16.87
N GLY A 72 -25.51 15.70 17.90
CA GLY A 72 -25.87 15.79 19.32
C GLY A 72 -25.35 17.02 20.07
N THR A 73 -25.02 18.11 19.38
CA THR A 73 -24.64 19.42 19.97
C THR A 73 -25.50 20.54 19.42
#